data_AF-A0A183FBB0-F1
#
_entry.id   AF-A0A183FBB0-F1
#
_cell.length_a   1.000
_cell.length_b   1.000
_cell.length_c   1.000
_cell.angle_alpha   90.00
_cell.angle_beta   90.00
_cell.angle_gamma   90.00
#
_symmetry.space_group_name_H-M   'P 1'
#
loop_
_entity.id
_entity.type
_entity.pdbx_description
1 polymer ?
#
loop_
_entity_poly.entity_id
_entity_poly.type
_entity_poly.pdbx_seq_one_letter_code
_entity_poly.pdbx_strand_id
1 'polypeptide(L)'
;MVPDPLLALFPSVADQPDMMDQLRNLWNTKLKNIKNKPEADQAESFFRLFMNTTYCIHKTAVMPPYRIWDTKALAARHQVSSYVCVPFEAMVTDG
;
A
#
# COMPACT_ATOMS: atom_id res chain seq x y z
N MET A 1 -11.28 21.59 5.29
CA MET A 1 -10.96 20.32 5.99
C MET A 1 -10.49 19.37 4.91
N VAL A 2 -9.18 19.09 4.83
CA VAL A 2 -8.69 18.04 3.91
C VAL A 2 -9.12 16.73 4.55
N PRO A 3 -10.01 15.93 3.94
CA PRO A 3 -10.38 14.64 4.50
C PRO A 3 -9.09 13.82 4.62
N ASP A 4 -8.94 13.16 5.76
CA ASP A 4 -7.81 12.27 6.01
C ASP A 4 -7.65 11.33 4.80
N PRO A 5 -6.51 11.34 4.10
CA PRO A 5 -6.36 10.66 2.82
C PRO A 5 -6.51 9.14 2.96
N LEU A 6 -6.27 8.60 4.16
CA LEU A 6 -6.58 7.21 4.46
C LEU A 6 -8.09 7.02 4.48
N LEU A 7 -8.86 7.81 5.23
CA LEU A 7 -10.33 7.71 5.23
C LEU A 7 -10.96 7.97 3.85
N ALA A 8 -10.36 8.84 3.03
CA ALA A 8 -10.85 9.15 1.69
C ALA A 8 -10.59 8.03 0.67
N LEU A 9 -9.48 7.29 0.79
CA LEU A 9 -9.09 6.24 -0.16
C LEU A 9 -9.43 4.84 0.32
N PHE A 10 -9.54 4.63 1.63
CA PHE A 10 -9.81 3.32 2.20
C PHE A 10 -11.02 2.62 1.58
N PRO A 11 -12.16 3.28 1.29
CA PRO A 11 -13.30 2.62 0.63
C PRO A 11 -12.96 2.07 -0.76
N SER A 12 -12.24 2.84 -1.58
CA SER A 12 -11.85 2.42 -2.93
C SER A 12 -10.82 1.29 -2.93
N VAL A 13 -9.97 1.26 -1.90
CA VAL A 13 -8.89 0.29 -1.74
C VAL A 13 -9.44 -1.00 -1.15
N ALA A 14 -10.36 -0.91 -0.20
CA ALA A 14 -11.05 -2.04 0.38
C ALA A 14 -11.89 -2.81 -0.67
N ASP A 15 -12.30 -2.14 -1.74
CA ASP A 15 -12.98 -2.76 -2.90
C ASP A 15 -12.02 -3.60 -3.78
N GLN A 16 -10.70 -3.43 -3.61
CA GLN A 16 -9.66 -4.08 -4.40
C GLN A 16 -8.86 -5.07 -3.55
N PRO A 17 -9.25 -6.35 -3.52
CA PRO A 17 -8.63 -7.33 -2.62
C PRO A 17 -7.16 -7.61 -2.96
N ASP A 18 -6.71 -7.40 -4.21
CA ASP A 18 -5.29 -7.47 -4.58
C ASP A 18 -4.46 -6.40 -3.84
N MET A 19 -4.98 -5.17 -3.76
CA MET A 19 -4.31 -4.07 -3.08
C MET A 19 -4.33 -4.24 -1.57
N MET A 20 -5.44 -4.73 -1.01
CA MET A 20 -5.54 -5.04 0.42
C MET A 20 -4.61 -6.18 0.84
N ASP A 21 -4.47 -7.23 0.02
CA ASP A 21 -3.55 -8.33 0.28
C ASP A 21 -2.09 -7.85 0.25
N GLN A 22 -1.73 -7.05 -0.75
CA GLN A 22 -0.39 -6.45 -0.83
C GLN A 22 -0.10 -5.54 0.37
N LEU A 23 -1.02 -4.64 0.73
CA LEU A 23 -0.88 -3.77 1.90
C LEU A 23 -0.71 -4.59 3.18
N ARG A 24 -1.50 -5.66 3.35
CA ARG A 24 -1.42 -6.56 4.49
C ARG A 24 -0.07 -7.28 4.55
N ASN A 25 0.44 -7.77 3.41
CA ASN A 25 1.74 -8.44 3.35
C ASN A 25 2.89 -7.49 3.70
N LEU A 26 2.89 -6.28 3.14
CA LEU A 26 3.87 -5.25 3.46
C LEU A 26 3.81 -4.84 4.92
N TRP A 27 2.59 -4.67 5.46
CA TRP A 27 2.40 -4.34 6.86
C TRP A 27 2.91 -5.46 7.78
N ASN A 28 2.60 -6.72 7.49
CA ASN A 28 3.10 -7.86 8.25
C ASN A 28 4.64 -7.93 8.25
N THR A 29 5.28 -7.62 7.11
CA THR A 29 6.75 -7.55 7.02
C THR A 29 7.30 -6.40 7.86
N LYS A 30 6.70 -5.22 7.78
CA LYS A 30 7.13 -4.04 8.55
C LYS A 30 6.89 -4.21 10.06
N LEU A 31 5.74 -4.79 10.44
CA LEU A 31 5.34 -5.02 11.83
C LEU A 31 6.35 -5.91 12.57
N LYS A 32 6.95 -6.90 11.90
CA LYS A 32 8.02 -7.74 12.50
C LYS A 32 9.20 -6.90 13.01
N ASN A 33 9.51 -5.79 12.34
CA ASN A 33 10.62 -4.90 12.67
C ASN A 33 10.24 -3.85 13.73
N ILE A 34 8.98 -3.41 13.75
CA ILE A 34 8.53 -2.31 14.62
C ILE A 34 7.63 -2.74 15.79
N LYS A 35 7.39 -4.04 15.99
CA LYS A 35 6.50 -4.57 17.04
C LYS A 35 6.84 -4.12 18.47
N ASN A 36 8.09 -3.76 18.72
CA ASN A 36 8.57 -3.30 20.03
C ASN A 36 8.47 -1.77 20.21
N LYS A 37 8.06 -1.04 19.16
CA LYS A 37 7.84 0.42 19.22
C LYS A 37 6.46 0.74 19.80
N PRO A 38 6.25 1.95 20.33
CA PRO A 38 4.94 2.38 20.83
C PRO A 38 3.86 2.33 19.74
N GLU A 39 2.60 2.20 20.14
CA GLU A 39 1.45 2.15 19.22
C GLU A 39 1.39 3.38 18.29
N ALA A 40 1.75 4.57 18.80
CA ALA A 40 1.79 5.79 18.01
C ALA A 40 2.78 5.70 16.82
N ASP A 41 4.00 5.19 17.06
CA ASP A 41 5.01 4.97 16.01
C ASP A 41 4.58 3.88 15.02
N GLN A 42 3.86 2.86 15.49
CA GLN A 42 3.30 1.83 14.63
C GLN A 42 2.20 2.40 13.72
N ALA A 43 1.29 3.20 14.28
CA ALA A 43 0.22 3.87 13.53
C ALA A 43 0.78 4.83 12.47
N GLU A 44 1.79 5.64 12.81
CA GLU A 44 2.46 6.51 11.85
C GLU A 44 3.16 5.70 10.75
N SER A 45 3.83 4.61 11.13
CA SER A 45 4.50 3.70 10.20
C SER A 45 3.53 3.02 9.24
N PHE A 46 2.34 2.66 9.70
CA PHE A 46 1.25 2.12 8.90
C PHE A 46 0.69 3.18 7.96
N PHE A 47 0.43 4.39 8.46
CA PHE A 47 -0.10 5.49 7.65
C PHE A 47 0.86 5.86 6.52
N ARG A 48 2.16 5.95 6.82
CA ARG A 48 3.21 6.12 5.81
C ARG A 48 3.23 4.96 4.82
N LEU A 49 3.06 3.72 5.27
CA LEU A 49 3.03 2.58 4.36
C LEU A 49 1.81 2.68 3.41
N PHE A 50 0.63 3.01 3.93
CA PHE A 50 -0.60 3.20 3.17
C PHE A 50 -0.46 4.33 2.14
N MET A 51 0.10 5.47 2.53
CA MET A 51 0.30 6.60 1.62
C MET A 51 1.33 6.30 0.51
N ASN A 52 2.37 5.54 0.80
CA ASN A 52 3.40 5.25 -0.22
C ASN A 52 3.00 4.10 -1.16
N THR A 53 2.15 3.19 -0.70
CA THR A 53 1.68 2.05 -1.51
C THR A 53 0.41 2.43 -2.25
N THR A 54 -0.66 2.52 -1.49
CA THR A 54 -2.03 2.61 -1.95
C THR A 54 -2.34 3.97 -2.56
N TYR A 55 -1.92 5.07 -1.93
CA TYR A 55 -2.17 6.41 -2.44
C TYR A 55 -1.38 6.70 -3.73
N CYS A 56 -0.10 6.33 -3.80
CA CYS A 56 0.70 6.47 -5.01
C CYS A 56 0.08 5.70 -6.19
N ILE A 57 -0.33 4.46 -5.96
CA ILE A 57 -1.02 3.66 -6.98
C ILE A 57 -2.30 4.34 -7.46
N HIS A 58 -3.11 4.86 -6.53
CA HIS A 58 -4.43 5.43 -6.86
C HIS A 58 -4.38 6.83 -7.49
N LYS A 59 -3.32 7.61 -7.23
CA LYS A 59 -3.20 9.00 -7.68
C LYS A 59 -2.14 9.24 -8.76
N THR A 60 -1.11 8.41 -8.87
CA THR A 60 0.03 8.67 -9.77
C THR A 60 0.27 7.61 -10.84
N ALA A 61 -0.18 6.37 -10.66
CA ALA A 61 -0.03 5.32 -11.66
C ALA A 61 -1.34 5.10 -12.44
N VAL A 62 -1.25 4.95 -13.76
CA VAL A 62 -2.38 4.46 -14.57
C VAL A 62 -2.53 2.96 -14.32
N MET A 63 -3.23 2.61 -13.24
CA MET A 63 -3.46 1.21 -12.90
C MET A 63 -4.59 0.63 -13.77
N PRO A 64 -4.39 -0.55 -14.40
CA PRO A 64 -5.45 -1.25 -15.11
C PRO A 64 -6.65 -1.50 -14.19
N PRO A 65 -7.90 -1.47 -14.68
CA PRO A 65 -9.07 -1.71 -13.85
C PRO A 65 -8.98 -3.10 -13.18
N TYR A 66 -9.39 -3.18 -11.91
CA TYR A 66 -9.42 -4.46 -11.20
C TYR A 66 -10.44 -5.39 -11.85
N ARG A 67 -9.98 -6.56 -12.28
CA ARG A 67 -10.80 -7.61 -12.90
C ARG A 67 -10.32 -8.96 -12.39
N ILE A 68 -11.06 -9.53 -11.43
CA ILE A 68 -10.69 -10.80 -10.78
C ILE A 68 -10.54 -11.98 -11.76
N TRP A 69 -11.31 -11.96 -12.85
CA TRP A 69 -11.30 -13.01 -13.87
C TRP A 69 -10.18 -12.84 -14.92
N ASP A 70 -9.48 -11.69 -14.93
CA ASP A 70 -8.43 -11.37 -15.91
C ASP A 70 -7.06 -11.47 -15.24
N THR A 71 -6.49 -12.68 -15.31
CA THR A 71 -5.17 -12.98 -14.73
C THR A 71 -4.03 -12.16 -15.34
N LYS A 72 -4.15 -11.72 -16.59
CA LYS A 72 -3.15 -10.85 -17.23
C LYS A 72 -3.22 -9.42 -16.67
N ALA A 73 -4.42 -8.89 -16.47
CA ALA A 73 -4.63 -7.60 -15.84
C ALA A 73 -4.16 -7.60 -14.37
N LEU A 74 -4.43 -8.68 -13.62
CA LEU A 74 -3.92 -8.86 -12.26
C LEU A 74 -2.39 -8.90 -12.21
N ALA A 75 -1.75 -9.63 -13.12
CA ALA A 75 -0.29 -9.68 -13.22
C ALA A 75 0.31 -8.30 -13.56
N ALA A 76 -0.31 -7.56 -14.48
CA ALA A 76 0.11 -6.20 -14.81
C ALA A 76 -0.06 -5.24 -13.62
N ARG A 77 -1.16 -5.35 -12.85
CA ARG A 77 -1.37 -4.60 -11.61
C ARG A 77 -0.31 -4.92 -10.56
N HIS A 78 0.03 -6.19 -10.37
CA HIS A 78 1.12 -6.61 -9.48
C HIS A 78 2.47 -6.04 -9.92
N GLN A 79 2.76 -6.03 -11.23
CA GLN A 79 3.98 -5.48 -11.76
C GLN A 79 4.07 -3.95 -11.56
N VAL A 80 2.99 -3.22 -11.83
CA VAL A 80 2.92 -1.76 -11.57
C VAL A 80 3.09 -1.46 -10.07
N SER A 81 2.42 -2.23 -9.21
CA SER A 81 2.57 -2.08 -7.76
C SER A 81 4.00 -2.33 -7.30
N SER A 82 4.66 -3.35 -7.87
CA SER A 82 6.08 -3.59 -7.63
C SER A 82 6.89 -2.34 -7.95
N TYR A 83 6.88 -1.81 -9.19
CA TYR A 83 7.70 -0.65 -9.58
C TYR A 83 7.45 0.62 -8.76
N VAL A 84 6.21 0.86 -8.34
CA VAL A 84 5.85 2.05 -7.54
C VAL A 84 6.27 1.87 -6.07
N CYS A 85 6.27 0.62 -5.57
CA CYS A 85 6.55 0.31 -4.17
C CYS A 85 8.03 -0.06 -3.88
N VAL A 86 8.81 -0.59 -4.84
CA VAL A 86 10.24 -0.93 -4.65
C VAL A 86 11.13 0.25 -4.22
N PRO A 87 11.00 1.48 -4.74
CA PRO A 87 11.91 2.55 -4.32
C PRO A 87 11.76 2.94 -2.85
N PHE A 88 10.67 2.53 -2.18
CA PHE A 88 10.41 2.90 -0.80
C PHE A 88 10.94 1.89 0.23
N GLU A 89 10.91 0.57 -0.05
CA GLU A 89 11.51 -0.42 0.87
C GLU A 89 13.01 -0.18 1.06
N ALA A 90 13.72 0.23 0.00
CA ALA A 90 15.13 0.59 0.07
C ALA A 90 15.42 1.86 0.90
N MET A 91 14.40 2.69 1.15
CA MET A 91 14.53 3.94 1.92
C MET A 91 14.06 3.80 3.38
N VAL A 92 13.38 2.69 3.73
CA VAL A 92 12.90 2.41 5.10
C VAL A 92 13.91 1.58 5.91
N THR A 93 14.88 0.94 5.27
CA THR A 93 15.93 0.15 5.94
C THR A 93 17.08 0.96 6.55
N ASP A 94 17.09 2.29 6.40
CA ASP A 94 18.05 3.19 7.04
C ASP A 94 17.32 4.12 8.02
N GLY A 95 17.20 3.69 9.28
CA GLY A 95 16.50 4.44 10.33
C GLY A 95 16.39 3.71 11.66
#